data_AF-A0A147KD20-F1
#
_entry.id   AF-A0A147KD20-F1
#
_cell.length_a   1.000
_cell.length_b   1.000
_cell.length_c   1.000
_cell.angle_alpha   90.00
_cell.angle_beta   90.00
_cell.angle_gamma   90.00
#
_symmetry.space_group_name_H-M   'P 1'
#
loop_
_entity.id
_entity.type
_entity.pdbx_description
1 polymer ?
#
loop_
_entity_poly.entity_id
_entity_poly.type
_entity_poly.pdbx_seq_one_letter_code
_entity_poly.pdbx_strand_id
1 'polypeptide(L)'
;MCHVSSLHGLDTAPDRLPHDLRVRLVDLDRLREVWTDNQRRRPHHQWTAHRIRMIRRHILELHTLREDLRLPPRTAERLVNHGFHSDDSLDQTARERLDEEEQTLTSLVEACRTGDGLTPSSLAEAARSLTGLSSPGLGDRLAGCLVEATTVWTHPVVRAALVYLCTEQALLEAGGREAPPGTDPLPWAMASLALLRANHPPLIADHRPVLVGLSRERAPQPQERLVELARLFTELQVAVMRGELSWTAPEDGDSAEYGSALARSVYRRLLEHLRGRAPALSMVLRELDPASRVLVTSGDSADVGEHRARMDLAADRALLARGGPSWWVCLEAHCTDSTLRLLLTVQEVGSPATGVLAVTADALVVSPRGVEEALDPAPTDCVTLLSSDSVDERWPEVAALADEAVSYAVSRLTSVMA
;
A
#
# COMPACT_ATOMS: atom_id res chain seq x y z
N MET A 1 -30.36 -20.12 -9.99
CA MET A 1 -29.02 -20.65 -9.65
C MET A 1 -28.05 -20.05 -10.65
N CYS A 2 -27.28 -19.05 -10.24
CA CYS A 2 -26.31 -18.39 -11.12
C CYS A 2 -25.08 -19.29 -11.26
N HIS A 3 -24.57 -19.45 -12.47
CA HIS A 3 -23.39 -20.25 -12.76
C HIS A 3 -22.12 -19.51 -12.30
N VAL A 4 -21.78 -19.60 -11.00
CA VAL A 4 -20.41 -19.35 -10.51
C VAL A 4 -19.44 -20.46 -10.98
N SER A 5 -19.93 -21.37 -11.84
CA SER A 5 -19.23 -22.52 -12.40
C SER A 5 -17.92 -22.19 -13.13
N SER A 6 -17.69 -20.94 -13.55
CA SER A 6 -16.43 -20.55 -14.20
C SER A 6 -15.24 -20.47 -13.23
N LEU A 7 -15.47 -20.35 -11.92
CA LEU A 7 -14.41 -20.29 -10.90
C LEU A 7 -14.23 -21.60 -10.13
N HIS A 8 -15.11 -22.60 -10.35
CA HIS A 8 -15.04 -23.94 -9.74
C HIS A 8 -13.82 -24.79 -10.18
N GLY A 9 -12.93 -24.26 -11.02
CA GLY A 9 -11.68 -24.90 -11.43
C GLY A 9 -10.42 -24.24 -10.91
N LEU A 10 -10.53 -23.17 -10.10
CA LEU A 10 -9.36 -22.49 -9.56
C LEU A 10 -8.70 -23.31 -8.47
N ASP A 11 -7.40 -23.57 -8.64
CA ASP A 11 -6.61 -24.28 -7.65
C ASP A 11 -6.18 -23.30 -6.56
N THR A 12 -6.90 -23.36 -5.44
CA THR A 12 -6.75 -22.46 -4.29
C THR A 12 -6.06 -23.15 -3.12
N ALA A 13 -5.68 -24.42 -3.29
CA ALA A 13 -5.04 -25.20 -2.25
C ALA A 13 -3.68 -24.57 -1.88
N PRO A 14 -3.38 -24.37 -0.58
CA PRO A 14 -2.15 -23.69 -0.17
C PRO A 14 -0.86 -24.30 -0.72
N ASP A 15 -0.80 -25.61 -0.98
CA ASP A 15 0.35 -26.32 -1.53
C ASP A 15 0.54 -26.12 -3.04
N ARG A 16 -0.49 -25.63 -3.73
CA ARG A 16 -0.54 -25.42 -5.19
C ARG A 16 -0.21 -24.00 -5.61
N LEU A 17 -0.16 -23.08 -4.65
CA LEU A 17 0.27 -21.70 -4.88
C LEU A 17 1.77 -21.63 -5.21
N PRO A 18 2.20 -20.67 -6.07
CA PRO A 18 3.62 -20.42 -6.34
C PRO A 18 4.42 -20.25 -5.06
N HIS A 19 5.65 -20.77 -5.04
CA HIS A 19 6.47 -20.81 -3.82
C HIS A 19 6.73 -19.40 -3.25
N ASP A 20 7.01 -18.43 -4.11
CA ASP A 20 7.21 -17.03 -3.74
C ASP A 20 5.97 -16.43 -3.04
N LEU A 21 4.77 -16.69 -3.57
CA LEU A 21 3.53 -16.24 -2.96
C LEU A 21 3.32 -16.92 -1.60
N ARG A 22 3.59 -18.23 -1.48
CA ARG A 22 3.48 -18.94 -0.19
C ARG A 22 4.39 -18.35 0.88
N VAL A 23 5.63 -18.02 0.52
CA VAL A 23 6.58 -17.36 1.44
C VAL A 23 6.03 -16.00 1.89
N ARG A 24 5.56 -15.16 0.96
CA ARG A 24 4.98 -13.85 1.31
C ARG A 24 3.73 -13.94 2.18
N LEU A 25 2.89 -14.96 1.97
CA LEU A 25 1.72 -15.19 2.82
C LEU A 25 2.11 -15.57 4.26
N VAL A 26 3.19 -16.35 4.44
CA VAL A 26 3.74 -16.66 5.77
C VAL A 26 4.25 -15.38 6.46
N ASP A 27 4.97 -14.53 5.74
CA ASP A 27 5.45 -13.25 6.30
C ASP A 27 4.29 -12.31 6.66
N LEU A 28 3.23 -12.28 5.84
CA LEU A 28 2.02 -11.54 6.15
C LEU A 28 1.33 -12.07 7.42
N ASP A 29 1.26 -13.39 7.63
CA ASP A 29 0.71 -13.96 8.86
C ASP A 29 1.53 -13.58 10.09
N ARG A 30 2.87 -13.57 10.00
CA ARG A 30 3.74 -13.09 11.09
C ARG A 30 3.49 -11.61 11.41
N LEU A 31 3.30 -10.76 10.39
CA LEU A 31 2.93 -9.36 10.59
C LEU A 31 1.53 -9.23 11.21
N ARG A 32 0.57 -10.06 10.78
CA ARG A 32 -0.80 -10.09 11.29
C ARG A 32 -0.84 -10.46 12.77
N GLU A 33 0.05 -11.34 13.24
CA GLU A 33 0.17 -11.66 14.67
C GLU A 33 0.55 -10.41 15.49
N VAL A 34 1.57 -9.67 15.05
CA VAL A 34 2.00 -8.41 15.69
C VAL A 34 0.87 -7.38 15.65
N TRP A 35 0.22 -7.22 14.50
CA TRP A 35 -0.93 -6.33 14.33
C TRP A 35 -2.10 -6.71 15.24
N THR A 36 -2.46 -7.99 15.35
CA THR A 36 -3.55 -8.47 16.20
C THR A 36 -3.25 -8.25 17.68
N ASP A 37 -2.02 -8.52 18.12
CA ASP A 37 -1.58 -8.27 19.49
C ASP A 37 -1.60 -6.77 19.81
N ASN A 38 -1.15 -5.92 18.88
CA ASN A 38 -1.23 -4.48 19.01
C ASN A 38 -2.69 -3.98 19.12
N GLN A 39 -3.60 -4.53 18.31
CA GLN A 39 -5.02 -4.17 18.35
C GLN A 39 -5.68 -4.48 19.69
N ARG A 40 -5.36 -5.61 20.32
CA ARG A 40 -5.92 -5.99 21.63
C ARG A 40 -5.57 -5.00 22.74
N ARG A 41 -4.49 -4.22 22.57
CA ARG A 41 -4.01 -3.24 23.56
C ARG A 41 -4.64 -1.85 23.35
N ARG A 42 -5.22 -1.56 22.18
CA ARG A 42 -5.67 -0.20 21.83
C ARG A 42 -7.11 0.11 22.27
N PRO A 43 -7.39 1.38 22.66
CA PRO A 43 -8.76 1.86 22.82
C PRO A 43 -9.52 1.91 21.49
N HIS A 44 -10.74 1.38 21.48
CA HIS A 44 -11.58 1.24 20.26
C HIS A 44 -11.79 2.55 19.48
N HIS A 45 -11.91 3.69 20.15
CA HIS A 45 -12.23 4.98 19.51
C HIS A 45 -11.10 5.53 18.63
N GLN A 46 -9.84 5.21 18.92
CA GLN A 46 -8.69 5.69 18.13
C GLN A 46 -8.63 5.01 16.75
N TRP A 47 -9.14 3.78 16.68
CA TRP A 47 -9.15 2.99 15.44
C TRP A 47 -10.13 3.55 14.41
N THR A 48 -11.31 3.98 14.84
CA THR A 48 -12.37 4.45 13.93
C THR A 48 -11.90 5.63 13.08
N ALA A 49 -11.28 6.65 13.69
CA ALA A 49 -10.82 7.83 12.95
C ALA A 49 -9.73 7.50 11.93
N HIS A 50 -8.78 6.64 12.26
CA HIS A 50 -7.75 6.22 11.31
C HIS A 50 -8.34 5.39 10.16
N ARG A 51 -9.24 4.47 10.46
CA ARG A 51 -9.89 3.63 9.46
C ARG A 51 -10.74 4.44 8.48
N ILE A 52 -11.43 5.47 8.95
CA ILE A 52 -12.13 6.44 8.08
C ILE A 52 -11.15 7.13 7.13
N ARG A 53 -10.00 7.59 7.60
CA ARG A 53 -8.97 8.19 6.72
C ARG A 53 -8.48 7.20 5.67
N MET A 54 -8.27 5.94 6.04
CA MET A 54 -7.89 4.88 5.10
C MET A 54 -8.97 4.61 4.04
N ILE A 55 -10.25 4.62 4.43
CA ILE A 55 -11.39 4.53 3.50
C ILE A 55 -11.39 5.72 2.53
N ARG A 56 -11.20 6.95 3.01
CA ARG A 56 -11.12 8.15 2.14
C ARG A 56 -9.97 8.07 1.16
N ARG A 57 -8.80 7.61 1.60
CA ARG A 57 -7.63 7.37 0.73
C ARG A 57 -7.99 6.33 -0.34
N HIS A 58 -8.57 5.20 0.06
CA HIS A 58 -9.01 4.16 -0.88
C HIS A 58 -9.96 4.70 -1.95
N ILE A 59 -10.95 5.50 -1.55
CA ILE A 59 -11.88 6.16 -2.47
C ILE A 59 -11.09 7.02 -3.46
N LEU A 60 -10.29 7.97 -3.00
CA LEU A 60 -9.54 8.87 -3.89
C LEU A 60 -8.60 8.12 -4.86
N GLU A 61 -7.98 7.02 -4.43
CA GLU A 61 -7.15 6.17 -5.28
C GLU A 61 -7.95 5.48 -6.39
N LEU A 62 -9.17 5.02 -6.10
CA LEU A 62 -10.07 4.46 -7.11
C LEU A 62 -10.55 5.50 -8.13
N HIS A 63 -10.85 6.73 -7.68
CA HIS A 63 -11.20 7.81 -8.61
C HIS A 63 -9.99 8.23 -9.47
N THR A 64 -8.79 8.22 -8.89
CA THR A 64 -7.55 8.46 -9.65
C THR A 64 -7.35 7.39 -10.74
N LEU A 65 -7.58 6.12 -10.41
CA LEU A 65 -7.53 4.98 -11.33
C LEU A 65 -8.55 5.07 -12.47
N ARG A 66 -9.75 5.59 -12.20
CA ARG A 66 -10.80 5.81 -13.21
C ARG A 66 -10.57 7.04 -14.08
N GLU A 67 -9.56 7.85 -13.74
CA GLU A 67 -9.30 9.16 -14.33
C GLU A 67 -10.47 10.15 -14.21
N ASP A 68 -11.41 9.90 -13.29
CA ASP A 68 -12.58 10.77 -13.09
C ASP A 68 -12.31 11.89 -12.06
N LEU A 69 -11.29 11.73 -11.22
CA LEU A 69 -10.83 12.76 -10.30
C LEU A 69 -9.30 12.80 -10.24
N ARG A 70 -8.71 13.93 -10.64
CA ARG A 70 -7.27 14.19 -10.47
C ARG A 70 -7.08 15.39 -9.56
N LEU A 71 -6.58 15.14 -8.36
CA LEU A 71 -6.35 16.16 -7.34
C LEU A 71 -4.85 16.43 -7.18
N PRO A 72 -4.48 17.69 -6.88
CA PRO A 72 -3.14 17.98 -6.37
C PRO A 72 -2.87 17.16 -5.09
N PRO A 73 -1.66 16.64 -4.86
CA PRO A 73 -1.36 15.80 -3.69
C PRO A 73 -1.76 16.43 -2.35
N ARG A 74 -1.51 17.74 -2.18
CA ARG A 74 -1.90 18.49 -0.96
C ARG A 74 -3.41 18.54 -0.73
N THR A 75 -4.19 18.60 -1.80
CA THR A 75 -5.66 18.59 -1.72
C THR A 75 -6.14 17.19 -1.35
N ALA A 76 -5.62 16.15 -2.01
CA ALA A 76 -5.95 14.76 -1.68
C ALA A 76 -5.65 14.45 -0.21
N GLU A 77 -4.48 14.85 0.29
CA GLU A 77 -4.09 14.67 1.68
C GLU A 77 -5.03 15.38 2.67
N ARG A 78 -5.43 16.62 2.36
CA ARG A 78 -6.39 17.37 3.17
C ARG A 78 -7.74 16.66 3.26
N LEU A 79 -8.27 16.18 2.12
CA LEU A 79 -9.53 15.44 2.07
C LEU A 79 -9.45 14.13 2.85
N VAL A 80 -8.35 13.39 2.73
CA VAL A 80 -8.09 12.18 3.53
C VAL A 80 -8.15 12.51 5.03
N ASN A 81 -7.43 13.53 5.48
CA ASN A 81 -7.28 13.86 6.90
C ASN A 81 -8.53 14.51 7.52
N HIS A 82 -9.24 15.38 6.78
CA HIS A 82 -10.30 16.24 7.31
C HIS A 82 -11.69 15.96 6.72
N GLY A 83 -11.80 15.05 5.76
CA GLY A 83 -13.06 14.66 5.11
C GLY A 83 -13.36 15.46 3.84
N PHE A 84 -14.33 14.98 3.06
CA PHE A 84 -14.61 15.53 1.73
C PHE A 84 -15.22 16.94 1.73
N HIS A 85 -15.73 17.40 2.88
CA HIS A 85 -16.22 18.77 3.09
C HIS A 85 -15.12 19.78 3.46
N SER A 86 -13.87 19.34 3.62
CA SER A 86 -12.77 20.22 4.07
C SER A 86 -12.15 21.07 2.97
N ASP A 87 -12.54 20.88 1.71
CA ASP A 87 -11.98 21.59 0.58
C ASP A 87 -13.07 22.06 -0.40
N ASP A 88 -13.04 23.35 -0.74
CA ASP A 88 -13.97 24.00 -1.67
C ASP A 88 -13.61 23.78 -3.14
N SER A 89 -12.46 23.14 -3.43
CA SER A 89 -12.05 22.84 -4.82
C SER A 89 -12.86 21.72 -5.48
N LEU A 90 -13.54 20.89 -4.69
CA LEU A 90 -14.50 19.90 -5.20
C LEU A 90 -15.84 20.57 -5.50
N ASP A 91 -16.42 20.26 -6.66
CA ASP A 91 -17.81 20.62 -6.90
C ASP A 91 -18.75 19.87 -5.96
N GLN A 92 -19.96 20.41 -5.78
CA GLN A 92 -20.92 19.87 -4.81
C GLN A 92 -21.34 18.43 -5.13
N THR A 93 -21.47 18.08 -6.41
CA THR A 93 -21.89 16.74 -6.84
C THR A 93 -20.80 15.70 -6.58
N ALA A 94 -19.54 16.03 -6.86
CA ALA A 94 -18.40 15.18 -6.54
C ALA A 94 -18.28 14.98 -5.02
N ARG A 95 -18.49 16.03 -4.23
CA ARG A 95 -18.46 15.96 -2.77
C ARG A 95 -19.54 15.04 -2.20
N GLU A 96 -20.78 15.19 -2.65
CA GLU A 96 -21.90 14.34 -2.22
C GLU A 96 -21.66 12.87 -2.59
N ARG A 97 -21.17 12.60 -3.80
CA ARG A 97 -20.81 11.25 -4.24
C ARG A 97 -19.73 10.62 -3.37
N LEU A 98 -18.63 11.35 -3.11
CA LEU A 98 -17.53 10.84 -2.28
C LEU A 98 -17.96 10.57 -0.83
N ASP A 99 -18.83 11.43 -0.28
CA ASP A 99 -19.39 11.26 1.06
C ASP A 99 -20.32 10.03 1.13
N GLU A 100 -21.15 9.81 0.11
CA GLU A 100 -22.01 8.62 0.01
C GLU A 100 -21.19 7.32 -0.08
N GLU A 101 -20.11 7.31 -0.87
CA GLU A 101 -19.17 6.19 -0.95
C GLU A 101 -18.49 5.91 0.41
N GLU A 102 -18.06 6.96 1.13
CA GLU A 102 -17.47 6.83 2.48
C GLU A 102 -18.47 6.24 3.48
N GLN A 103 -19.71 6.74 3.50
CA GLN A 103 -20.76 6.25 4.38
C GLN A 103 -21.09 4.78 4.08
N THR A 104 -21.17 4.40 2.81
CA THR A 104 -21.43 3.03 2.37
C THR A 104 -20.32 2.09 2.82
N LEU A 105 -19.05 2.42 2.53
CA LEU A 105 -17.90 1.59 2.94
C LEU A 105 -17.80 1.49 4.46
N THR A 106 -18.01 2.59 5.18
CA THR A 106 -18.00 2.60 6.66
C THR A 106 -19.09 1.70 7.23
N SER A 107 -20.31 1.76 6.67
CA SER A 107 -21.44 0.92 7.09
C SER A 107 -21.18 -0.57 6.84
N LEU A 108 -20.58 -0.92 5.69
CA LEU A 108 -20.20 -2.31 5.40
C LEU A 108 -19.13 -2.84 6.36
N VAL A 109 -18.13 -2.02 6.69
CA VAL A 109 -17.08 -2.38 7.64
C VAL A 109 -17.66 -2.58 9.04
N GLU A 110 -18.57 -1.70 9.46
CA GLU A 110 -19.23 -1.79 10.75
C GLU A 110 -20.12 -3.04 10.85
N ALA A 111 -20.93 -3.32 9.83
CA ALA A 111 -21.77 -4.52 9.79
C ALA A 111 -20.92 -5.81 9.88
N CYS A 112 -19.77 -5.87 9.19
CA CYS A 112 -18.85 -6.99 9.33
C CYS A 112 -18.27 -7.14 10.74
N ARG A 113 -18.00 -6.02 11.40
CA ARG A 113 -17.41 -5.99 12.74
C ARG A 113 -18.40 -6.39 13.83
N THR A 114 -19.64 -5.93 13.74
CA THR A 114 -20.71 -6.26 14.70
C THR A 114 -21.25 -7.68 14.51
N GLY A 115 -20.92 -8.32 13.38
CA GLY A 115 -21.49 -9.61 13.01
C GLY A 115 -22.92 -9.49 12.50
N ASP A 116 -23.38 -8.27 12.22
CA ASP A 116 -24.67 -8.07 11.56
C ASP A 116 -24.65 -8.77 10.21
N GLY A 117 -25.72 -9.51 9.92
CA GLY A 117 -25.81 -10.28 8.70
C GLY A 117 -25.74 -9.36 7.48
N LEU A 118 -24.70 -9.49 6.66
CA LEU A 118 -24.67 -8.90 5.31
C LEU A 118 -25.80 -9.55 4.51
N THR A 119 -26.92 -8.86 4.40
CA THR A 119 -28.09 -9.34 3.65
C THR A 119 -27.94 -9.02 2.16
N PRO A 120 -28.57 -9.80 1.27
CA PRO A 120 -28.62 -9.48 -0.15
C PRO A 120 -29.11 -8.05 -0.43
N SER A 121 -30.06 -7.52 0.35
CA SER A 121 -30.54 -6.15 0.19
C SER A 121 -29.46 -5.11 0.53
N SER A 122 -28.72 -5.30 1.61
CA SER A 122 -27.61 -4.40 1.97
C SER A 122 -26.49 -4.39 0.93
N LEU A 123 -26.18 -5.56 0.34
CA LEU A 123 -25.19 -5.66 -0.74
C LEU A 123 -25.68 -5.04 -2.04
N ALA A 124 -26.97 -5.15 -2.35
CA ALA A 124 -27.56 -4.49 -3.51
C ALA A 124 -27.59 -2.96 -3.36
N GLU A 125 -27.83 -2.46 -2.15
CA GLU A 125 -27.75 -1.04 -1.83
C GLU A 125 -26.32 -0.52 -1.96
N ALA A 126 -25.34 -1.23 -1.40
CA ALA A 126 -23.93 -0.90 -1.56
C ALA A 126 -23.49 -0.91 -3.04
N ALA A 127 -23.92 -1.91 -3.82
CA ALA A 127 -23.63 -1.96 -5.25
C ALA A 127 -24.20 -0.73 -5.98
N ARG A 128 -25.44 -0.33 -5.67
CA ARG A 128 -26.06 0.86 -6.25
C ARG A 128 -25.30 2.13 -5.88
N SER A 129 -24.93 2.29 -4.62
CA SER A 129 -24.23 3.49 -4.15
C SER A 129 -22.82 3.60 -4.78
N LEU A 130 -22.06 2.51 -4.79
CA LEU A 130 -20.67 2.51 -5.27
C LEU A 130 -20.54 2.54 -6.81
N THR A 131 -21.50 1.95 -7.54
CA THR A 131 -21.37 1.76 -9.00
C THR A 131 -22.47 2.44 -9.81
N GLY A 132 -23.53 2.94 -9.16
CA GLY A 132 -24.75 3.39 -9.82
C GLY A 132 -25.61 2.26 -10.41
N LEU A 133 -25.15 1.00 -10.37
CA LEU A 133 -25.84 -0.13 -10.98
C LEU A 133 -26.93 -0.69 -10.05
N SER A 134 -28.15 -0.79 -10.56
CA SER A 134 -29.26 -1.46 -9.88
C SER A 134 -29.82 -2.58 -10.74
N SER A 135 -29.35 -3.81 -10.51
CA SER A 135 -29.82 -5.01 -11.21
C SER A 135 -30.55 -5.96 -10.25
N PRO A 136 -31.73 -6.50 -10.64
CA PRO A 136 -32.39 -7.55 -9.88
C PRO A 136 -31.47 -8.74 -9.61
N GLY A 137 -31.44 -9.21 -8.36
CA GLY A 137 -30.65 -10.37 -7.93
C GLY A 137 -29.13 -10.15 -7.83
N LEU A 138 -28.62 -8.93 -8.08
CA LEU A 138 -27.18 -8.64 -7.89
C LEU A 138 -26.76 -8.90 -6.44
N GLY A 139 -27.55 -8.41 -5.47
CA GLY A 139 -27.30 -8.66 -4.05
C GLY A 139 -27.22 -10.15 -3.68
N ASP A 140 -28.06 -10.99 -4.26
CA ASP A 140 -28.04 -12.44 -4.05
C ASP A 140 -26.77 -13.07 -4.63
N ARG A 141 -26.32 -12.61 -5.81
CA ARG A 141 -25.05 -13.07 -6.41
C ARG A 141 -23.87 -12.70 -5.54
N LEU A 142 -23.80 -11.45 -5.08
CA LEU A 142 -22.73 -10.96 -4.19
C LEU A 142 -22.70 -11.72 -2.86
N ALA A 143 -23.86 -11.98 -2.26
CA ALA A 143 -23.96 -12.81 -1.07
C ALA A 143 -23.47 -14.24 -1.34
N GLY A 144 -23.85 -14.82 -2.48
CA GLY A 144 -23.36 -16.12 -2.95
C GLY A 144 -21.84 -16.17 -3.09
N CYS A 145 -21.22 -15.12 -3.64
CA CYS A 145 -19.77 -15.02 -3.78
C CYS A 145 -19.06 -15.08 -2.41
N LEU A 146 -19.57 -14.34 -1.42
CA LEU A 146 -19.02 -14.36 -0.06
C LEU A 146 -19.18 -15.74 0.60
N VAL A 147 -20.36 -16.36 0.47
CA VAL A 147 -20.64 -17.68 1.05
C VAL A 147 -19.76 -18.76 0.43
N GLU A 148 -19.61 -18.77 -0.90
CA GLU A 148 -18.74 -19.73 -1.58
C GLU A 148 -17.30 -19.56 -1.13
N ALA A 149 -16.80 -18.32 -1.13
CA ALA A 149 -15.44 -18.02 -0.73
C ALA A 149 -15.12 -18.45 0.71
N THR A 150 -16.05 -18.31 1.67
CA THR A 150 -15.83 -18.75 3.06
C THR A 150 -15.73 -20.27 3.22
N THR A 151 -16.26 -21.05 2.27
CA THR A 151 -16.12 -22.52 2.27
C THR A 151 -14.77 -23.00 1.73
N VAL A 152 -14.05 -22.15 1.00
CA VAL A 152 -12.72 -22.50 0.45
C VAL A 152 -11.68 -22.49 1.57
N TRP A 153 -11.04 -23.63 1.77
CA TRP A 153 -9.92 -23.78 2.71
C TRP A 153 -8.61 -23.26 2.08
N THR A 154 -8.42 -21.94 2.17
CA THR A 154 -7.23 -21.24 1.67
C THR A 154 -6.91 -20.03 2.53
N HIS A 155 -5.79 -19.36 2.26
CA HIS A 155 -5.39 -18.15 2.97
C HIS A 155 -6.40 -17.01 2.77
N PRO A 156 -6.72 -16.18 3.79
CA PRO A 156 -7.71 -15.10 3.70
C PRO A 156 -7.50 -14.14 2.52
N VAL A 157 -6.25 -13.81 2.19
CA VAL A 157 -5.91 -12.96 1.03
C VAL A 157 -6.26 -13.62 -0.31
N VAL A 158 -6.03 -14.92 -0.47
CA VAL A 158 -6.41 -15.66 -1.69
C VAL A 158 -7.93 -15.72 -1.79
N ARG A 159 -8.62 -15.91 -0.65
CA ARG A 159 -10.09 -15.82 -0.59
C ARG A 159 -10.60 -14.44 -1.01
N ALA A 160 -9.94 -13.38 -0.58
CA ALA A 160 -10.30 -12.01 -0.98
C ALA A 160 -10.12 -11.80 -2.49
N ALA A 161 -9.04 -12.31 -3.07
CA ALA A 161 -8.81 -12.29 -4.52
C ALA A 161 -9.87 -13.09 -5.30
N LEU A 162 -10.33 -14.23 -4.77
CA LEU A 162 -11.47 -14.97 -5.34
C LEU A 162 -12.74 -14.12 -5.30
N VAL A 163 -13.08 -13.55 -4.14
CA VAL A 163 -14.27 -12.69 -3.99
C VAL A 163 -14.21 -11.51 -4.95
N TYR A 164 -13.04 -10.91 -5.16
CA TYR A 164 -12.83 -9.86 -6.14
C TYR A 164 -13.23 -10.32 -7.55
N LEU A 165 -12.67 -11.43 -8.03
CA LEU A 165 -12.97 -12.00 -9.35
C LEU A 165 -14.44 -12.41 -9.50
N CYS A 166 -15.03 -13.03 -8.46
CA CYS A 166 -16.45 -13.36 -8.46
C CYS A 166 -17.32 -12.09 -8.56
N THR A 167 -16.94 -11.01 -7.90
CA THR A 167 -17.66 -9.73 -7.91
C THR A 167 -17.59 -9.06 -9.28
N GLU A 168 -16.41 -9.04 -9.91
CA GLU A 168 -16.27 -8.55 -11.29
C GLU A 168 -17.20 -9.33 -12.25
N GLN A 169 -17.20 -10.66 -12.14
CA GLN A 169 -18.07 -11.51 -12.97
C GLN A 169 -19.56 -11.23 -12.71
N ALA A 170 -19.97 -11.08 -11.44
CA ALA A 170 -21.35 -10.76 -11.08
C ALA A 170 -21.80 -9.40 -11.63
N LEU A 171 -20.91 -8.41 -11.66
CA LEU A 171 -21.17 -7.09 -12.26
C LEU A 171 -21.35 -7.18 -13.78
N LEU A 172 -20.47 -7.91 -14.48
CA LEU A 172 -20.58 -8.12 -15.92
C LEU A 172 -21.91 -8.79 -16.29
N GLU A 173 -22.29 -9.83 -15.55
CA GLU A 173 -23.57 -10.54 -15.78
C GLU A 173 -24.81 -9.71 -15.43
N ALA A 174 -24.66 -8.70 -14.56
CA ALA A 174 -25.71 -7.76 -14.19
C ALA A 174 -25.86 -6.61 -15.22
N GLY A 175 -25.13 -6.65 -16.33
CA GLY A 175 -25.14 -5.61 -17.35
C GLY A 175 -24.30 -4.39 -16.97
N GLY A 176 -23.38 -4.52 -16.00
CA GLY A 176 -22.37 -3.52 -15.71
C GLY A 176 -21.50 -3.26 -16.93
N ARG A 177 -21.06 -2.02 -17.09
CA ARG A 177 -20.10 -1.67 -18.15
C ARG A 177 -18.77 -2.35 -17.85
N GLU A 178 -18.13 -2.86 -18.88
CA GLU A 178 -16.75 -3.31 -18.79
C GLU A 178 -15.84 -2.13 -18.41
N ALA A 179 -15.44 -2.10 -17.15
CA ALA A 179 -14.47 -1.15 -16.62
C ALA A 179 -13.04 -1.71 -16.80
N PRO A 180 -12.02 -0.84 -16.88
CA PRO A 180 -10.64 -1.30 -16.77
C PRO A 180 -10.44 -2.10 -15.48
N PRO A 181 -9.59 -3.15 -15.49
CA PRO A 181 -9.33 -3.94 -14.29
C PRO A 181 -8.86 -3.07 -13.13
N GLY A 182 -9.30 -3.37 -11.91
CA GLY A 182 -8.85 -2.62 -10.74
C GLY A 182 -9.60 -1.32 -10.45
N THR A 183 -10.45 -0.83 -11.36
CA THR A 183 -11.04 0.51 -11.22
C THR A 183 -12.44 0.54 -10.60
N ASP A 184 -13.14 -0.61 -10.54
CA ASP A 184 -14.49 -0.66 -9.96
C ASP A 184 -14.41 -0.78 -8.42
N PRO A 185 -15.07 0.12 -7.65
CA PRO A 185 -15.05 0.09 -6.19
C PRO A 185 -15.69 -1.16 -5.57
N LEU A 186 -16.68 -1.76 -6.22
CA LEU A 186 -17.45 -2.84 -5.59
C LEU A 186 -16.62 -4.13 -5.40
N PRO A 187 -15.84 -4.62 -6.38
CA PRO A 187 -14.88 -5.72 -6.17
C PRO A 187 -13.92 -5.48 -5.00
N TRP A 188 -13.39 -4.26 -4.83
CA TRP A 188 -12.52 -3.91 -3.71
C TRP A 188 -13.23 -3.95 -2.35
N ALA A 189 -14.45 -3.41 -2.31
CA ALA A 189 -15.30 -3.45 -1.12
C ALA A 189 -15.57 -4.91 -0.72
N MET A 190 -16.00 -5.75 -1.67
CA MET A 190 -16.32 -7.16 -1.42
C MET A 190 -15.09 -7.96 -0.96
N ALA A 191 -13.93 -7.76 -1.57
CA ALA A 191 -12.67 -8.36 -1.13
C ALA A 191 -12.29 -7.93 0.30
N SER A 192 -12.50 -6.65 0.64
CA SER A 192 -12.27 -6.12 1.99
C SER A 192 -13.18 -6.78 3.03
N LEU A 193 -14.43 -7.09 2.69
CA LEU A 193 -15.35 -7.81 3.60
C LEU A 193 -14.87 -9.24 3.88
N ALA A 194 -14.30 -9.92 2.89
CA ALA A 194 -13.72 -11.25 3.07
C ALA A 194 -12.52 -11.21 4.04
N LEU A 195 -11.69 -10.17 3.97
CA LEU A 195 -10.55 -9.94 4.86
C LEU A 195 -10.99 -9.57 6.28
N LEU A 196 -11.93 -8.64 6.42
CA LEU A 196 -12.46 -8.22 7.72
C LEU A 196 -13.03 -9.39 8.51
N ARG A 197 -13.76 -10.29 7.85
CA ARG A 197 -14.28 -11.52 8.47
C ARG A 197 -13.19 -12.49 8.93
N ALA A 198 -11.99 -12.40 8.36
CA ALA A 198 -10.82 -13.18 8.74
C ALA A 198 -9.90 -12.43 9.73
N ASN A 199 -10.35 -11.31 10.31
CA ASN A 199 -9.55 -10.44 11.18
C ASN A 199 -8.31 -9.90 10.46
N HIS A 200 -8.51 -9.35 9.27
CA HIS A 200 -7.55 -8.52 8.53
C HIS A 200 -8.11 -7.09 8.37
N PRO A 201 -7.26 -6.06 8.18
CA PRO A 201 -7.74 -4.74 7.82
C PRO A 201 -8.34 -4.73 6.39
N PRO A 202 -9.20 -3.74 6.06
CA PRO A 202 -9.72 -3.61 4.69
C PRO A 202 -8.60 -3.32 3.69
N LEU A 203 -8.82 -3.61 2.40
CA LEU A 203 -7.89 -3.24 1.34
C LEU A 203 -7.94 -1.74 1.08
N ILE A 204 -6.81 -1.20 0.65
CA ILE A 204 -6.71 0.15 0.12
C ILE A 204 -6.12 0.00 -1.26
N ALA A 205 -6.91 0.33 -2.28
CA ALA A 205 -6.41 0.45 -3.64
C ALA A 205 -5.29 1.49 -3.68
N ASP A 206 -4.28 1.24 -4.50
CA ASP A 206 -3.30 2.25 -4.90
C ASP A 206 -3.18 2.18 -6.41
N HIS A 207 -3.24 3.34 -7.06
CA HIS A 207 -3.26 3.39 -8.52
C HIS A 207 -1.98 2.82 -9.16
N ARG A 208 -0.82 2.97 -8.52
CA ARG A 208 0.48 2.58 -9.08
C ARG A 208 0.64 1.06 -9.23
N PRO A 209 0.49 0.23 -8.17
CA PRO A 209 0.60 -1.21 -8.31
C PRO A 209 -0.59 -1.81 -9.06
N VAL A 210 -1.76 -1.16 -9.06
CA VAL A 210 -2.93 -1.62 -9.83
C VAL A 210 -2.71 -1.48 -11.33
N LEU A 211 -2.22 -0.32 -11.79
CA LEU A 211 -1.94 -0.09 -13.21
C LEU A 211 -0.88 -1.06 -13.77
N VAL A 212 0.08 -1.45 -12.94
CA VAL A 212 1.12 -2.41 -13.30
C VAL A 212 0.60 -3.85 -13.20
N GLY A 213 -0.05 -4.21 -12.09
CA GLY A 213 -0.33 -5.60 -11.71
C GLY A 213 -1.61 -6.21 -12.28
N LEU A 214 -2.65 -5.41 -12.56
CA LEU A 214 -3.98 -5.95 -12.92
C LEU A 214 -4.31 -5.89 -14.42
N SER A 215 -3.34 -5.56 -15.28
CA SER A 215 -3.58 -5.60 -16.73
C SER A 215 -4.01 -7.00 -17.19
N ARG A 216 -5.19 -7.10 -17.82
CA ARG A 216 -5.72 -8.37 -18.38
C ARG A 216 -4.77 -9.01 -19.40
N GLU A 217 -3.91 -8.21 -20.03
CA GLU A 217 -2.92 -8.70 -20.98
C GLU A 217 -1.81 -9.54 -20.32
N ARG A 218 -1.51 -9.29 -19.04
CA ARG A 218 -0.46 -10.01 -18.30
C ARG A 218 -0.89 -11.39 -17.82
N ALA A 219 -2.19 -11.57 -17.58
CA ALA A 219 -2.75 -12.79 -17.01
C ALA A 219 -4.07 -13.14 -17.71
N PRO A 220 -4.03 -13.74 -18.91
CA PRO A 220 -5.24 -14.09 -19.64
C PRO A 220 -6.02 -15.23 -18.99
N GLN A 221 -5.35 -16.11 -18.22
CA GLN A 221 -6.02 -17.25 -17.58
C GLN A 221 -6.58 -16.89 -16.20
N PRO A 222 -7.78 -17.37 -15.82
CA PRO A 222 -8.37 -17.10 -14.49
C PRO A 222 -7.45 -17.45 -13.31
N GLN A 223 -6.68 -18.54 -13.41
CA GLN A 223 -5.72 -18.95 -12.37
C GLN A 223 -4.55 -17.96 -12.24
N GLU A 224 -4.01 -17.48 -13.35
CA GLU A 224 -2.94 -16.48 -13.35
C GLU A 224 -3.46 -15.16 -12.74
N ARG A 225 -4.69 -14.74 -13.10
CA ARG A 225 -5.32 -13.55 -12.50
C ARG A 225 -5.50 -13.67 -10.99
N LEU A 226 -5.91 -14.85 -10.51
CA LEU A 226 -6.03 -15.11 -9.08
C LEU A 226 -4.69 -14.96 -8.37
N VAL A 227 -3.61 -15.54 -8.93
CA VAL A 227 -2.26 -15.47 -8.36
C VAL A 227 -1.75 -14.03 -8.32
N GLU A 228 -1.92 -13.26 -9.41
CA GLU A 228 -1.49 -11.85 -9.46
C GLU A 228 -2.28 -10.97 -8.48
N LEU A 229 -3.61 -11.17 -8.40
CA LEU A 229 -4.43 -10.48 -7.39
C LEU A 229 -4.03 -10.85 -5.97
N ALA A 230 -3.74 -12.12 -5.70
CA ALA A 230 -3.29 -12.55 -4.38
C ALA A 230 -1.93 -11.93 -4.03
N ARG A 231 -0.98 -11.84 -4.97
CA ARG A 231 0.28 -11.12 -4.78
C ARG A 231 0.04 -9.65 -4.45
N LEU A 232 -0.74 -8.95 -5.28
CA LEU A 232 -1.08 -7.55 -5.06
C LEU A 232 -1.73 -7.34 -3.69
N PHE A 233 -2.72 -8.14 -3.34
CA PHE A 233 -3.43 -8.01 -2.07
C PHE A 233 -2.54 -8.32 -0.88
N THR A 234 -1.57 -9.23 -1.01
CA THR A 234 -0.55 -9.44 0.03
C THR A 234 0.25 -8.17 0.27
N GLU A 235 0.77 -7.52 -0.79
CA GLU A 235 1.54 -6.28 -0.64
C GLU A 235 0.71 -5.13 -0.05
N LEU A 236 -0.54 -4.97 -0.52
CA LEU A 236 -1.45 -3.96 0.00
C LEU A 236 -1.79 -4.25 1.48
N GLN A 237 -1.98 -5.51 1.86
CA GLN A 237 -2.24 -5.87 3.25
C GLN A 237 -1.04 -5.61 4.15
N VAL A 238 0.20 -5.88 3.68
CA VAL A 238 1.41 -5.48 4.40
C VAL A 238 1.44 -3.97 4.63
N ALA A 239 1.17 -3.18 3.58
CA ALA A 239 1.16 -1.72 3.67
C ALA A 239 0.08 -1.20 4.63
N VAL A 240 -1.13 -1.75 4.58
CA VAL A 240 -2.25 -1.36 5.46
C VAL A 240 -1.98 -1.76 6.91
N MET A 241 -1.50 -2.98 7.18
CA MET A 241 -1.18 -3.41 8.54
C MET A 241 -0.05 -2.56 9.14
N ARG A 242 0.99 -2.27 8.36
CA ARG A 242 2.05 -1.34 8.75
C ARG A 242 1.48 0.04 9.06
N GLY A 243 0.57 0.52 8.22
CA GLY A 243 -0.10 1.79 8.46
C GLY A 243 -0.90 1.79 9.75
N GLU A 244 -1.78 0.81 9.98
CA GLU A 244 -2.53 0.72 11.22
C GLU A 244 -1.60 0.59 12.45
N LEU A 245 -0.51 -0.18 12.36
CA LEU A 245 0.51 -0.32 13.41
C LEU A 245 1.19 1.01 13.75
N SER A 246 1.39 1.88 12.76
CA SER A 246 2.04 3.18 12.96
C SER A 246 1.21 4.18 13.78
N TRP A 247 -0.11 4.01 13.80
CA TRP A 247 -1.05 4.93 14.45
C TRP A 247 -1.34 4.53 15.91
N THR A 248 -0.38 4.69 16.80
CA THR A 248 -0.59 4.59 18.26
C THR A 248 -0.57 5.99 18.89
N ALA A 249 -1.46 6.24 19.86
CA ALA A 249 -1.28 7.37 20.76
C ALA A 249 0.01 7.15 21.58
N PRO A 250 0.83 8.19 21.81
CA PRO A 250 2.01 8.05 22.64
C PRO A 250 1.56 7.64 24.06
N GLU A 251 1.90 6.42 24.47
CA GLU A 251 1.85 6.04 25.88
C GLU A 251 3.19 6.45 26.51
N ASP A 252 3.15 7.05 27.70
CA ASP A 252 4.32 7.48 28.50
C ASP A 252 5.11 6.30 29.10
N GLY A 253 5.13 5.14 28.43
CA GLY A 253 5.86 3.95 28.87
C GLY A 253 7.29 3.93 28.30
N ASP A 254 8.25 3.45 29.09
CA ASP A 254 9.62 3.17 28.62
C ASP A 254 9.57 2.27 27.38
N SER A 255 9.87 2.86 26.22
CA SER A 255 9.93 2.14 24.95
C SER A 255 11.10 1.16 25.02
N ALA A 256 10.78 -0.11 25.24
CA ALA A 256 11.76 -1.18 25.12
C ALA A 256 12.44 -1.12 23.74
N GLU A 257 13.74 -1.40 23.70
CA GLU A 257 14.63 -1.35 22.52
C GLU A 257 14.32 -2.41 21.45
N TYR A 258 13.04 -2.76 21.25
CA TYR A 258 12.62 -3.76 20.26
C TYR A 258 13.05 -3.32 18.86
N GLY A 259 13.70 -4.21 18.11
CA GLY A 259 14.10 -3.96 16.72
C GLY A 259 15.31 -3.05 16.52
N SER A 260 15.82 -2.33 17.54
CA SER A 260 16.96 -1.40 17.39
C SER A 260 18.22 -2.08 16.84
N ALA A 261 18.51 -3.31 17.27
CA ALA A 261 19.66 -4.09 16.79
C ALA A 261 19.53 -4.48 15.31
N LEU A 262 18.33 -4.91 14.89
CA LEU A 262 18.02 -5.22 13.49
C LEU A 262 18.11 -3.95 12.65
N ALA A 263 17.49 -2.85 13.09
CA ALA A 263 17.49 -1.58 12.38
C ALA A 263 18.92 -1.05 12.16
N ARG A 264 19.77 -1.06 13.19
CA ARG A 264 21.19 -0.68 13.07
C ARG A 264 21.98 -1.60 12.14
N SER A 265 21.64 -2.88 12.08
CA SER A 265 22.33 -3.84 11.20
C SER A 265 21.93 -3.64 9.75
N VAL A 266 20.64 -3.44 9.48
CA VAL A 266 20.11 -3.08 8.15
C VAL A 266 20.69 -1.75 7.68
N TYR A 267 20.65 -0.72 8.54
CA TYR A 267 21.24 0.60 8.27
C TYR A 267 22.71 0.52 7.88
N ARG A 268 23.56 -0.19 8.66
CA ARG A 268 24.98 -0.35 8.33
C ARG A 268 25.19 -1.00 6.98
N ARG A 269 24.45 -2.08 6.70
CA ARG A 269 24.55 -2.81 5.44
C ARG A 269 24.07 -1.97 4.24
N LEU A 270 23.04 -1.15 4.43
CA LEU A 270 22.55 -0.19 3.45
C LEU A 270 23.58 0.90 3.13
N LEU A 271 24.24 1.44 4.15
CA LEU A 271 25.32 2.41 4.00
C LEU A 271 26.51 1.82 3.24
N GLU A 272 26.93 0.60 3.59
CA GLU A 272 27.99 -0.13 2.88
C GLU A 272 27.61 -0.40 1.42
N HIS A 273 26.37 -0.80 1.16
CA HIS A 273 25.86 -1.07 -0.19
C HIS A 273 25.89 0.18 -1.08
N LEU A 274 25.37 1.31 -0.61
CA LEU A 274 25.39 2.56 -1.37
C LEU A 274 26.82 3.10 -1.55
N ARG A 275 27.69 2.98 -0.54
CA ARG A 275 29.12 3.32 -0.68
C ARG A 275 29.82 2.45 -1.72
N GLY A 276 29.47 1.16 -1.80
CA GLY A 276 29.98 0.25 -2.82
C GLY A 276 29.54 0.62 -4.25
N ARG A 277 28.33 1.19 -4.39
CA ARG A 277 27.77 1.60 -5.69
C ARG A 277 28.25 2.98 -6.16
N ALA A 278 28.56 3.89 -5.22
CA ALA A 278 28.90 5.28 -5.53
C ALA A 278 30.07 5.46 -6.54
N PRO A 279 31.18 4.68 -6.52
CA PRO A 279 32.25 4.83 -7.50
C PRO A 279 31.81 4.51 -8.93
N ALA A 280 31.03 3.44 -9.12
CA ALA A 280 30.52 3.06 -10.44
C ALA A 280 29.56 4.12 -10.98
N LEU A 281 28.66 4.62 -10.14
CA LEU A 281 27.76 5.71 -10.51
C LEU A 281 28.52 6.99 -10.87
N SER A 282 29.54 7.35 -10.07
CA SER A 282 30.38 8.52 -10.34
C SER A 282 31.13 8.40 -11.67
N MET A 283 31.56 7.20 -12.06
CA MET A 283 32.20 6.98 -13.35
C MET A 283 31.22 7.21 -14.50
N VAL A 284 30.01 6.62 -14.42
CA VAL A 284 28.97 6.79 -15.46
C VAL A 284 28.55 8.25 -15.61
N LEU A 285 28.32 8.97 -14.50
CA LEU A 285 27.92 10.37 -14.55
C LEU A 285 29.03 11.27 -15.09
N ARG A 286 30.31 10.90 -14.93
CA ARG A 286 31.45 11.66 -15.49
C ARG A 286 31.57 11.60 -17.00
N GLU A 287 31.04 10.56 -17.62
CA GLU A 287 30.92 10.49 -19.08
C GLU A 287 29.91 11.50 -19.63
N LEU A 288 28.91 11.87 -18.83
CA LEU A 288 27.90 12.88 -19.20
C LEU A 288 28.32 14.29 -18.75
N ASP A 289 28.90 14.40 -17.56
CA ASP A 289 29.39 15.63 -16.96
C ASP A 289 30.71 15.37 -16.21
N PRO A 290 31.86 15.80 -16.77
CA PRO A 290 33.18 15.58 -16.17
C PRO A 290 33.34 16.16 -14.75
N ALA A 291 32.55 17.17 -14.38
CA ALA A 291 32.59 17.77 -13.05
C ALA A 291 31.79 16.99 -12.01
N SER A 292 31.05 15.95 -12.42
CA SER A 292 30.12 15.25 -11.56
C SER A 292 30.80 14.51 -10.39
N ARG A 293 30.10 14.50 -9.26
CA ARG A 293 30.54 13.89 -8.00
C ARG A 293 29.39 13.16 -7.34
N VAL A 294 29.68 12.01 -6.76
CA VAL A 294 28.73 11.23 -5.96
C VAL A 294 29.24 11.15 -4.53
N LEU A 295 28.37 11.47 -3.57
CA LEU A 295 28.64 11.45 -2.14
C LEU A 295 27.60 10.56 -1.45
N VAL A 296 28.02 9.89 -0.38
CA VAL A 296 27.10 9.12 0.48
C VAL A 296 27.27 9.59 1.91
N THR A 297 26.20 10.18 2.45
CA THR A 297 26.10 10.62 3.85
C THR A 297 25.08 9.76 4.59
N SER A 298 25.10 9.83 5.91
CA SER A 298 24.23 9.03 6.75
C SER A 298 24.06 9.67 8.13
N GLY A 299 22.95 9.39 8.79
CA GLY A 299 22.68 9.86 10.14
C GLY A 299 21.53 9.13 10.80
N ASP A 300 21.12 9.64 11.95
CA ASP A 300 20.03 9.08 12.76
C ASP A 300 18.96 10.13 13.09
N SER A 301 18.13 9.83 14.08
CA SER A 301 17.00 10.66 14.52
C SER A 301 17.41 11.99 15.16
N ALA A 302 18.62 12.10 15.70
CA ALA A 302 19.15 13.36 16.21
C ALA A 302 19.60 14.28 15.06
N ASP A 303 20.11 13.69 13.98
CA ASP A 303 20.72 14.39 12.84
C ASP A 303 19.78 14.56 11.64
N VAL A 304 18.47 14.44 11.83
CA VAL A 304 17.49 14.44 10.73
C VAL A 304 17.51 15.77 9.94
N GLY A 305 17.85 16.89 10.59
CA GLY A 305 18.14 18.18 9.94
C GLY A 305 17.23 18.52 8.74
N GLU A 306 17.84 18.73 7.58
CA GLU A 306 17.17 19.04 6.31
C GLU A 306 16.37 17.87 5.70
N HIS A 307 16.61 16.62 6.14
CA HIS A 307 15.95 15.44 5.62
C HIS A 307 14.58 15.17 6.27
N ARG A 308 14.22 15.87 7.35
CA ARG A 308 12.98 15.62 8.13
C ARG A 308 11.74 15.56 7.26
N ALA A 309 11.50 16.63 6.49
CA ALA A 309 10.32 16.74 5.66
C ALA A 309 10.25 15.63 4.59
N ARG A 310 11.40 15.19 4.06
CA ARG A 310 11.46 14.10 3.07
C ARG A 310 11.20 12.74 3.71
N MET A 311 11.72 12.52 4.91
CA MET A 311 11.40 11.32 5.69
C MET A 311 9.91 11.27 6.05
N ASP A 312 9.30 12.41 6.43
CA ASP A 312 7.86 12.49 6.69
C ASP A 312 7.06 12.15 5.42
N LEU A 313 7.44 12.70 4.26
CA LEU A 313 6.79 12.38 2.99
C LEU A 313 6.95 10.90 2.58
N ALA A 314 8.15 10.33 2.73
CA ALA A 314 8.41 8.92 2.44
C ALA A 314 7.57 8.00 3.35
N ALA A 315 7.46 8.38 4.62
CA ALA A 315 6.63 7.70 5.60
C ALA A 315 5.15 7.77 5.22
N ASP A 316 4.63 8.95 4.92
CA ASP A 316 3.22 9.16 4.56
C ASP A 316 2.82 8.37 3.31
N ARG A 317 3.70 8.32 2.29
CA ARG A 317 3.52 7.50 1.07
C ARG A 317 3.51 6.00 1.40
N ALA A 318 4.37 5.56 2.31
CA ALA A 318 4.40 4.19 2.81
C ALA A 318 3.32 3.88 3.88
N LEU A 319 2.35 4.79 4.05
CA LEU A 319 1.22 4.72 4.98
C LEU A 319 1.59 4.73 6.46
N LEU A 320 2.81 5.12 6.84
CA LEU A 320 3.26 5.09 8.23
C LEU A 320 3.33 6.49 8.87
N ALA A 321 2.87 6.60 10.12
CA ALA A 321 3.18 7.71 10.99
C ALA A 321 4.58 7.50 11.61
N ARG A 322 5.45 8.51 11.50
CA ARG A 322 6.74 8.51 12.19
C ARG A 322 6.51 8.70 13.69
N GLY A 323 7.07 7.80 14.49
CA GLY A 323 6.92 7.84 15.95
C GLY A 323 8.13 7.36 16.75
N GLY A 324 9.01 6.55 16.15
CA GLY A 324 10.18 5.99 16.82
C GLY A 324 11.53 6.44 16.23
N PRO A 325 12.62 5.82 16.70
CA PRO A 325 13.94 5.96 16.12
C PRO A 325 13.94 5.63 14.62
N SER A 326 14.76 6.37 13.91
CA SER A 326 14.95 6.32 12.48
C SER A 326 16.42 6.58 12.12
N TRP A 327 16.88 5.91 11.09
CA TRP A 327 18.21 6.01 10.50
C TRP A 327 18.07 6.26 9.02
N TRP A 328 19.01 7.00 8.44
CA TRP A 328 18.94 7.35 7.03
C TRP A 328 20.31 7.29 6.37
N VAL A 329 20.30 6.94 5.08
CA VAL A 329 21.44 7.00 4.18
C VAL A 329 21.04 7.84 2.98
N CYS A 330 21.83 8.85 2.67
CA CYS A 330 21.59 9.74 1.54
C CYS A 330 22.70 9.54 0.50
N LEU A 331 22.31 9.28 -0.75
CA LEU A 331 23.19 9.34 -1.91
C LEU A 331 22.90 10.65 -2.65
N GLU A 332 23.92 11.49 -2.78
CA GLU A 332 23.86 12.72 -3.54
C GLU A 332 24.73 12.63 -4.78
N ALA A 333 24.16 12.95 -5.94
CA ALA A 333 24.90 13.11 -7.17
C ALA A 333 24.82 14.56 -7.63
N HIS A 334 25.96 15.24 -7.63
CA HIS A 334 26.12 16.63 -8.04
C HIS A 334 26.66 16.67 -9.46
N CYS A 335 25.91 17.29 -10.37
CA CYS A 335 26.30 17.65 -11.72
C CYS A 335 26.31 19.19 -11.85
N THR A 336 26.83 19.73 -12.94
CA THR A 336 27.07 21.17 -13.15
C THR A 336 25.82 22.01 -12.91
N ASP A 337 24.67 21.56 -13.41
CA ASP A 337 23.38 22.25 -13.29
C ASP A 337 22.30 21.41 -12.60
N SER A 338 22.64 20.26 -12.00
CA SER A 338 21.63 19.43 -11.36
C SER A 338 22.16 18.66 -10.17
N THR A 339 21.30 18.43 -9.19
CA THR A 339 21.63 17.63 -8.01
C THR A 339 20.53 16.61 -7.77
N LEU A 340 20.88 15.33 -7.82
CA LEU A 340 20.03 14.27 -7.32
C LEU A 340 20.31 14.04 -5.83
N ARG A 341 19.26 13.93 -5.03
CA ARG A 341 19.33 13.41 -3.65
C ARG A 341 18.39 12.22 -3.53
N LEU A 342 18.94 11.05 -3.23
CA LEU A 342 18.21 9.82 -2.93
C LEU A 342 18.39 9.50 -1.45
N LEU A 343 17.27 9.40 -0.72
CA LEU A 343 17.20 9.11 0.69
C LEU A 343 16.60 7.73 0.90
N LEU A 344 17.32 6.84 1.59
CA LEU A 344 16.80 5.58 2.08
C LEU A 344 16.73 5.63 3.60
N THR A 345 15.59 5.26 4.16
CA THR A 345 15.31 5.42 5.60
C THR A 345 14.84 4.12 6.22
N VAL A 346 15.48 3.73 7.32
CA VAL A 346 15.05 2.63 8.20
C VAL A 346 14.37 3.26 9.39
N GLN A 347 13.11 2.95 9.62
CA GLN A 347 12.31 3.58 10.68
C GLN A 347 11.47 2.56 11.43
N GLU A 348 11.33 2.79 12.73
CA GLU A 348 10.40 2.03 13.55
C GLU A 348 8.95 2.45 13.29
N VAL A 349 8.07 1.45 13.23
CA VAL A 349 6.65 1.61 12.97
C VAL A 349 5.91 1.70 14.31
N GLY A 350 5.24 2.82 14.54
CA GLY A 350 4.43 3.06 15.74
C GLY A 350 5.19 3.75 16.88
N SER A 351 4.44 4.19 17.88
CA SER A 351 4.90 4.79 19.14
C SER A 351 3.91 4.48 20.28
N PRO A 352 4.20 3.50 21.16
CA PRO A 352 5.50 2.87 21.36
C PRO A 352 5.91 1.89 20.26
N ALA A 353 7.20 1.55 20.26
CA ALA A 353 7.85 0.52 19.46
C ALA A 353 6.99 -0.74 19.30
N THR A 354 6.57 -1.07 18.07
CA THR A 354 5.81 -2.32 17.80
C THR A 354 6.73 -3.50 17.51
N GLY A 355 8.04 -3.26 17.39
CA GLY A 355 8.99 -4.25 16.87
C GLY A 355 8.90 -4.46 15.36
N VAL A 356 8.13 -3.64 14.64
CA VAL A 356 8.09 -3.60 13.18
C VAL A 356 8.93 -2.44 12.68
N LEU A 357 9.75 -2.68 11.67
CA LEU A 357 10.54 -1.66 10.97
C LEU A 357 10.04 -1.52 9.52
N ALA A 358 10.25 -0.34 8.96
CA ALA A 358 10.00 -0.04 7.56
C ALA A 358 11.28 0.51 6.93
N VAL A 359 11.62 0.01 5.74
CA VAL A 359 12.65 0.60 4.88
C VAL A 359 11.97 1.27 3.70
N THR A 360 12.07 2.60 3.62
CA THR A 360 11.45 3.41 2.57
C THR A 360 12.51 4.15 1.75
N ALA A 361 12.14 4.52 0.54
CA ALA A 361 12.97 5.29 -0.38
C ALA A 361 12.25 6.57 -0.81
N ASP A 362 13.02 7.62 -1.04
CA ASP A 362 12.52 8.88 -1.55
C ASP A 362 13.64 9.61 -2.31
N ALA A 363 13.33 10.31 -3.40
CA ALA A 363 14.35 11.04 -4.14
C ALA A 363 13.82 12.28 -4.84
N LEU A 364 14.71 13.27 -4.98
CA LEU A 364 14.44 14.54 -5.66
C LEU A 364 15.61 14.93 -6.57
N VAL A 365 15.29 15.59 -7.68
CA VAL A 365 16.25 16.25 -8.56
C VAL A 365 16.02 17.75 -8.49
N VAL A 366 17.07 18.50 -8.16
CA VAL A 366 17.11 19.96 -8.22
C VAL A 366 17.81 20.37 -9.50
N SER A 367 17.21 21.26 -10.28
CA SER A 367 17.78 21.82 -11.52
C SER A 367 17.36 23.29 -11.69
N PRO A 368 17.90 24.04 -12.67
CA PRO A 368 17.42 25.37 -13.03
C PRO A 368 15.93 25.43 -13.36
N ARG A 369 15.32 24.32 -13.79
CA ARG A 369 13.88 24.23 -14.08
C ARG A 369 13.03 24.13 -12.82
N GLY A 370 13.63 23.79 -11.69
CA GLY A 370 12.96 23.63 -10.40
C GLY A 370 13.36 22.36 -9.67
N VAL A 371 12.58 22.04 -8.63
CA VAL A 371 12.70 20.80 -7.86
C VAL A 371 11.65 19.83 -8.36
N GLU A 372 12.07 18.62 -8.71
CA GLU A 372 11.21 17.54 -9.20
C GLU A 372 11.39 16.29 -8.35
N GLU A 373 10.29 15.57 -8.10
CA GLU A 373 10.33 14.23 -7.50
C GLU A 373 10.97 13.26 -8.50
N ALA A 374 11.96 12.49 -8.05
CA ALA A 374 12.62 11.48 -8.87
C ALA A 374 12.08 10.06 -8.63
N LEU A 375 11.34 9.87 -7.53
CA LEU A 375 10.59 8.66 -7.24
C LEU A 375 9.13 9.02 -6.96
N ASP A 376 8.23 8.12 -7.35
CA ASP A 376 6.82 8.14 -6.96
C ASP A 376 6.46 6.77 -6.34
N PRO A 377 6.99 6.47 -5.13
CA PRO A 377 6.85 5.16 -4.54
C PRO A 377 5.41 4.91 -4.09
N ALA A 378 4.86 3.77 -4.48
CA ALA A 378 3.63 3.23 -3.93
C ALA A 378 3.79 2.87 -2.44
N PRO A 379 2.69 2.72 -1.68
CA PRO A 379 2.69 2.14 -0.34
C PRO A 379 3.39 0.79 -0.26
N THR A 380 3.37 0.04 -1.36
CA THR A 380 4.00 -1.27 -1.49
C THR A 380 5.50 -1.20 -1.75
N ASP A 381 6.04 -0.04 -2.13
CA ASP A 381 7.47 0.16 -2.42
C ASP A 381 8.25 0.43 -1.12
N CYS A 382 8.05 -0.47 -0.16
CA CYS A 382 8.61 -0.41 1.17
C CYS A 382 8.85 -1.83 1.69
N VAL A 383 10.03 -2.08 2.27
CA VAL A 383 10.31 -3.36 2.92
C VAL A 383 9.88 -3.29 4.37
N THR A 384 8.97 -4.17 4.78
CA THR A 384 8.58 -4.35 6.18
C THR A 384 9.47 -5.43 6.81
N LEU A 385 9.97 -5.17 8.02
CA LEU A 385 10.79 -6.10 8.79
C LEU A 385 10.16 -6.31 10.17
N LEU A 386 10.26 -7.52 10.69
CA LEU A 386 9.84 -7.87 12.04
C LEU A 386 11.07 -8.01 12.94
N SER A 387 10.92 -7.73 14.23
CA SER A 387 12.00 -7.86 15.21
C SER A 387 12.57 -9.27 15.35
N SER A 388 11.83 -10.28 14.89
CA SER A 388 12.26 -11.68 14.82
C SER A 388 13.07 -12.03 13.56
N ASP A 389 13.13 -11.13 12.57
CA ASP A 389 13.88 -11.34 11.35
C ASP A 389 15.39 -11.24 11.59
N SER A 390 16.14 -11.92 10.73
CA SER A 390 17.59 -11.68 10.61
C SER A 390 17.90 -10.73 9.45
N VAL A 391 19.00 -9.98 9.59
CA VAL A 391 19.47 -9.10 8.50
C VAL A 391 19.80 -9.90 7.24
N ASP A 392 20.34 -11.11 7.36
CA ASP A 392 20.74 -11.93 6.20
C ASP A 392 19.53 -12.43 5.42
N GLU A 393 18.46 -12.78 6.11
CA GLU A 393 17.20 -13.21 5.50
C GLU A 393 16.53 -12.08 4.71
N ARG A 394 16.47 -10.88 5.28
CA ARG A 394 15.73 -9.75 4.69
C ARG A 394 16.58 -8.87 3.76
N TRP A 395 17.91 -9.00 3.80
CA TRP A 395 18.82 -8.19 3.00
C TRP A 395 18.54 -8.22 1.48
N PRO A 396 18.21 -9.37 0.85
CA PRO A 396 17.92 -9.39 -0.59
C PRO A 396 16.82 -8.41 -1.00
N GLU A 397 15.74 -8.30 -0.21
CA GLU A 397 14.64 -7.37 -0.48
C GLU A 397 15.05 -5.92 -0.26
N VAL A 398 15.78 -5.64 0.82
CA VAL A 398 16.30 -4.28 1.11
C VAL A 398 17.27 -3.81 0.02
N ALA A 399 18.15 -4.70 -0.45
CA ALA A 399 19.09 -4.41 -1.52
C ALA A 399 18.38 -4.18 -2.86
N ALA A 400 17.34 -4.96 -3.16
CA ALA A 400 16.51 -4.79 -4.35
C ALA A 400 15.81 -3.41 -4.34
N LEU A 401 15.17 -3.04 -3.23
CA LEU A 401 14.57 -1.71 -3.05
C LEU A 401 15.60 -0.59 -3.29
N ALA A 402 16.80 -0.71 -2.70
CA ALA A 402 17.86 0.28 -2.86
C ALA A 402 18.35 0.39 -4.32
N ASP A 403 18.55 -0.75 -4.99
CA ASP A 403 19.03 -0.80 -6.37
C ASP A 403 17.99 -0.24 -7.35
N GLU A 404 16.71 -0.56 -7.16
CA GLU A 404 15.61 -0.01 -7.96
C GLU A 404 15.48 1.50 -7.75
N ALA A 405 15.52 1.97 -6.50
CA ALA A 405 15.46 3.38 -6.17
C ALA A 405 16.63 4.17 -6.79
N VAL A 406 17.86 3.63 -6.74
CA VAL A 406 19.03 4.21 -7.42
C VAL A 406 18.80 4.26 -8.94
N SER A 407 18.34 3.15 -9.53
CA SER A 407 18.11 3.06 -10.98
C SER A 407 17.11 4.10 -11.47
N TYR A 408 15.93 4.21 -10.83
CA TYR A 408 14.92 5.20 -11.20
C TYR A 408 15.40 6.64 -10.99
N ALA A 409 16.03 6.91 -9.85
CA ALA A 409 16.53 8.24 -9.52
C ALA A 409 17.60 8.73 -10.51
N VAL A 410 18.53 7.85 -10.90
CA VAL A 410 19.57 8.15 -11.90
C VAL A 410 18.97 8.29 -13.30
N SER A 411 18.01 7.44 -13.66
CA SER A 411 17.27 7.60 -14.92
C SER A 411 16.56 8.95 -15.00
N ARG A 412 16.01 9.44 -13.88
CA ARG A 412 15.38 10.77 -13.84
C ARG A 412 16.42 11.88 -13.97
N LEU A 413 17.52 11.80 -13.22
CA LEU A 413 18.61 12.78 -13.30
C LEU A 413 19.14 12.92 -14.73
N THR A 414 19.44 11.79 -15.38
CA THR A 414 19.95 11.78 -16.76
C THR A 414 18.94 12.35 -17.77
N SER A 415 17.64 12.12 -17.57
CA SER A 415 16.59 12.74 -18.38
C SER A 415 16.48 14.26 -18.18
N VAL A 416 16.88 14.80 -17.02
CA VAL A 416 16.87 16.25 -16.75
C VAL A 416 18.14 16.92 -17.29
N MET A 417 19.25 16.18 -17.38
CA MET A 417 20.52 16.63 -17.95
C MET A 417 20.50 16.68 -19.50
N ALA A 418 19.70 15.82 -20.13
CA ALA A 418 19.48 15.81 -21.58
C ALA A 418 18.58 16.97 -22.03
#